data_AF-A0A2T0KFJ2-F1
#
_entry.id   AF-A0A2T0KFJ2-F1
#
_cell.length_a   1.000
_cell.length_b   1.000
_cell.length_c   1.000
_cell.angle_alpha   90.00
_cell.angle_beta   90.00
_cell.angle_gamma   90.00
#
_symmetry.space_group_name_H-M   'P 1'
#
loop_
_entity.id
_entity.type
_entity.pdbx_description
1 polymer ?
#
loop_
_entity_poly.entity_id
_entity_poly.type
_entity_poly.pdbx_seq_one_letter_code
_entity_poly.pdbx_strand_id
1 'polypeptide(L)'
;MGGMEALRQLLRQSHHARPDDLPQMAARAAGLLGVGDMILYLTDHQQRLLLPLLAGDAPAREPFPVDGTLAGRAFSTVEACSSDGEPDGRRLWLPLVDGAERLGVLEVVLPDEAVDAVVADCETVASLLAELVTTRSQYSDTVERLRRREAMHLAAEMLRAQLPPLTFSTGHLTISGLLEPCYDVGGDAFDYAVNGDVAHLALFDAVGHGSAGGMRAVILASMALAGYRNARRAGLDLIATYDHIDRAVREHDRRGLITAVLAELDQRTGVLRMISAGHPSGIVIRHGKPVRVLPTPTALPVSLGDSRRPVVVEESLEPGDLLLLYTDGVIEARSAHGDQFGIDRLIDFTVKAVADRLPLPETTRRLVHAILDYQHDQLQDDATVLLAHWNSPAPSRSDTELMESDARAPFEPRPDSA
;
A
#
# COMPACT_ATOMS: atom_id res chain seq x y z
N MET A 1 34.99 6.55 -4.62
CA MET A 1 35.18 5.34 -5.46
C MET A 1 34.47 4.11 -4.90
N GLY A 2 34.15 4.05 -3.60
CA GLY A 2 33.44 2.92 -2.98
C GLY A 2 32.02 2.66 -3.51
N GLY A 3 31.19 3.71 -3.66
CA GLY A 3 29.77 3.58 -4.07
C GLY A 3 29.52 2.78 -5.33
N MET A 4 30.18 3.16 -6.43
CA MET A 4 30.04 2.47 -7.72
C MET A 4 30.49 1.00 -7.63
N GLU A 5 31.51 0.68 -6.83
CA GLU A 5 31.95 -0.71 -6.67
C GLU A 5 30.97 -1.51 -5.79
N ALA A 6 30.44 -0.90 -4.72
CA ALA A 6 29.39 -1.52 -3.91
C ALA A 6 28.16 -1.87 -4.75
N LEU A 7 27.71 -0.93 -5.59
CA LEU A 7 26.59 -1.16 -6.51
C LEU A 7 26.88 -2.28 -7.51
N ARG A 8 28.05 -2.26 -8.16
CA ARG A 8 28.47 -3.32 -9.10
C ARG A 8 28.54 -4.67 -8.41
N GLN A 9 29.00 -4.74 -7.16
CA GLN A 9 29.07 -5.97 -6.41
C GLN A 9 27.67 -6.52 -6.11
N LEU A 10 26.76 -5.66 -5.61
CA LEU A 10 25.36 -6.04 -5.35
C LEU A 10 24.67 -6.54 -6.62
N LEU A 11 24.85 -5.85 -7.75
CA LEU A 11 24.29 -6.27 -9.03
C LEU A 11 24.83 -7.62 -9.49
N ARG A 12 26.15 -7.86 -9.41
CA ARG A 12 26.74 -9.17 -9.76
C ARG A 12 26.23 -10.30 -8.87
N GLN A 13 26.12 -10.04 -7.57
CA GLN A 13 25.63 -11.02 -6.59
C GLN A 13 24.14 -11.30 -6.78
N SER A 14 23.36 -10.27 -7.15
CA SER A 14 21.91 -10.37 -7.32
C SER A 14 21.53 -11.59 -8.15
N HIS A 15 22.15 -11.82 -9.32
CA HIS A 15 21.80 -12.91 -10.23
C HIS A 15 21.82 -14.32 -9.60
N HIS A 16 22.54 -14.53 -8.50
CA HIS A 16 22.66 -15.84 -7.83
C HIS A 16 22.29 -15.79 -6.33
N ALA A 17 21.84 -14.63 -5.83
CA ALA A 17 21.50 -14.46 -4.42
C ALA A 17 20.14 -15.07 -4.09
N ARG A 18 20.06 -15.73 -2.93
CA ARG A 18 18.81 -16.08 -2.25
C ARG A 18 18.40 -14.94 -1.31
N PRO A 19 17.13 -14.85 -0.90
CA PRO A 19 16.69 -13.91 0.14
C PRO A 19 17.53 -13.95 1.42
N ASP A 20 17.94 -15.14 1.85
CA ASP A 20 18.75 -15.33 3.05
C ASP A 20 20.18 -14.78 2.94
N ASP A 21 20.64 -14.46 1.72
CA ASP A 21 21.97 -13.91 1.47
C ASP A 21 21.98 -12.37 1.53
N LEU A 22 20.80 -11.71 1.54
CA LEU A 22 20.68 -10.24 1.54
C LEU A 22 21.39 -9.55 2.72
N PRO A 23 21.34 -10.06 3.97
CA PRO A 23 22.08 -9.47 5.08
C PRO A 23 23.59 -9.47 4.85
N GLN A 24 24.15 -10.56 4.33
CA GLN A 24 25.59 -10.61 4.01
C GLN A 24 25.94 -9.72 2.81
N MET A 25 25.02 -9.54 1.86
CA MET A 25 25.21 -8.59 0.75
C MET A 25 25.27 -7.15 1.28
N ALA A 26 24.39 -6.76 2.20
CA ALA A 26 24.41 -5.46 2.86
C ALA A 26 25.72 -5.26 3.65
N ALA A 27 26.14 -6.25 4.46
CA ALA A 27 27.40 -6.20 5.21
C ALA A 27 28.64 -6.04 4.31
N ARG A 28 28.65 -6.67 3.13
CA ARG A 28 29.74 -6.49 2.15
C ARG A 28 29.73 -5.09 1.53
N ALA A 29 28.55 -4.56 1.20
CA ALA A 29 28.41 -3.19 0.71
C ALA A 29 28.92 -2.18 1.75
N ALA A 30 28.62 -2.40 3.04
CA ALA A 30 29.14 -1.58 4.14
C ALA A 30 30.67 -1.47 4.11
N GLY A 31 31.36 -2.60 3.98
CA GLY A 31 32.82 -2.65 3.91
C GLY A 31 33.42 -1.93 2.68
N LEU A 32 32.74 -1.96 1.53
CA LEU A 32 33.17 -1.22 0.33
C LEU A 32 32.94 0.28 0.43
N LEU A 33 31.94 0.70 1.21
CA LEU A 33 31.62 2.10 1.47
C LEU A 33 32.46 2.70 2.61
N GLY A 34 33.15 1.85 3.39
CA GLY A 34 33.92 2.29 4.56
C GLY A 34 33.04 2.70 5.73
N VAL A 35 31.83 2.15 5.82
CA VAL A 35 30.91 2.33 6.95
C VAL A 35 30.96 1.10 7.86
N GLY A 36 30.51 1.23 9.11
CA GLY A 36 30.63 0.20 10.14
C GLY A 36 29.76 -1.02 9.85
N ASP A 37 28.45 -0.86 9.97
CA ASP A 37 27.44 -1.92 9.75
C ASP A 37 26.32 -1.42 8.84
N MET A 38 25.72 -2.36 8.10
CA MET A 38 24.48 -2.16 7.35
C MET A 38 23.48 -3.27 7.67
N ILE A 39 22.35 -2.94 8.29
CA ILE A 39 21.35 -3.93 8.76
C ILE A 39 19.98 -3.62 8.19
N LEU A 40 19.39 -4.61 7.52
CA LEU A 40 18.05 -4.52 6.96
C LEU A 40 17.01 -4.75 8.06
N TYR A 41 16.07 -3.83 8.19
CA TYR A 41 14.87 -3.99 9.02
C TYR A 41 13.65 -3.95 8.10
N LEU A 42 12.83 -4.99 8.13
CA LEU A 42 11.60 -5.08 7.32
C LEU A 42 10.38 -4.93 8.20
N THR A 43 9.33 -4.31 7.68
CA THR A 43 8.11 -4.09 8.44
C THR A 43 7.24 -5.34 8.49
N ASP A 44 6.60 -5.61 9.64
CA ASP A 44 5.59 -6.67 9.73
C ASP A 44 4.35 -6.36 8.88
N HIS A 45 3.45 -7.33 8.71
CA HIS A 45 2.27 -7.15 7.84
C HIS A 45 1.35 -6.00 8.28
N GLN A 46 1.27 -5.74 9.58
CA GLN A 46 0.48 -4.64 10.14
C GLN A 46 1.24 -3.31 10.16
N GLN A 47 2.51 -3.29 9.75
CA GLN A 47 3.36 -2.09 9.79
C GLN A 47 3.48 -1.44 11.19
N ARG A 48 3.53 -2.26 12.25
CA ARG A 48 3.72 -1.82 13.64
C ARG A 48 5.17 -1.91 14.08
N LEU A 49 5.91 -2.90 13.56
CA LEU A 49 7.29 -3.19 13.94
C LEU A 49 8.22 -3.18 12.73
N LEU A 50 9.47 -2.82 12.98
CA LEU A 50 10.63 -2.99 12.12
C LEU A 50 11.43 -4.18 12.64
N LEU A 51 11.49 -5.25 11.86
CA LEU A 51 12.06 -6.54 12.24
C LEU A 51 13.41 -6.76 11.53
N PRO A 52 14.49 -7.05 12.26
CA PRO A 52 15.81 -7.21 11.65
C PRO A 52 15.88 -8.49 10.80
N LEU A 53 16.26 -8.35 9.54
CA LEU A 53 16.64 -9.45 8.66
C LEU A 53 18.13 -9.72 8.84
N LEU A 54 18.45 -10.79 9.56
CA LEU A 54 19.81 -11.12 9.98
C LEU A 54 20.39 -12.31 9.21
N ALA A 55 21.71 -12.27 9.02
CA ALA A 55 22.49 -13.42 8.62
C ALA A 55 22.37 -14.54 9.67
N GLY A 56 22.49 -15.81 9.25
CA GLY A 56 22.24 -16.95 10.15
C GLY A 56 23.09 -16.98 11.43
N ASP A 57 24.32 -16.47 11.40
CA ASP A 57 25.24 -16.38 12.55
C ASP A 57 25.38 -14.96 13.11
N ALA A 58 24.64 -13.99 12.60
CA ALA A 58 24.69 -12.62 13.11
C ALA A 58 24.14 -12.52 14.54
N PRO A 59 24.69 -11.62 15.37
CA PRO A 59 24.18 -11.39 16.71
C PRO A 59 22.72 -10.94 16.67
N ALA A 60 21.95 -11.39 17.65
CA ALA A 60 20.54 -11.02 17.77
C ALA A 60 20.40 -9.49 17.87
N ARG A 61 19.41 -8.94 17.16
CA ARG A 61 19.01 -7.54 17.19
C ARG A 61 17.55 -7.45 17.62
N GLU A 62 17.21 -6.42 18.37
CA GLU A 62 15.82 -6.20 18.78
C GLU A 62 15.01 -5.52 17.66
N PRO A 63 13.72 -5.88 17.53
CA PRO A 63 12.76 -5.10 16.75
C PRO A 63 12.56 -3.68 17.28
N PHE A 64 12.20 -2.76 16.38
CA PHE A 64 11.78 -1.41 16.75
C PHE A 64 10.29 -1.20 16.47
N PRO A 65 9.54 -0.48 17.33
CA PRO A 65 8.27 0.11 16.93
C PRO A 65 8.46 1.09 15.77
N VAL A 66 7.52 1.09 14.82
CA VAL A 66 7.46 2.15 13.80
C VAL A 66 7.11 3.50 14.47
N ASP A 67 6.15 3.49 15.38
CA ASP A 67 5.76 4.73 16.05
C ASP A 67 6.73 5.07 17.21
N GLY A 68 7.12 6.34 17.30
CA GLY A 68 7.95 6.86 18.39
C GLY A 68 9.46 6.60 18.27
N THR A 69 9.95 6.02 17.17
CA THR A 69 11.39 5.79 16.95
C THR A 69 11.93 6.60 15.77
N LEU A 70 13.25 6.81 15.73
CA LEU A 70 13.89 7.49 14.60
C LEU A 70 13.89 6.63 13.33
N ALA A 71 14.10 5.32 13.48
CA ALA A 71 13.97 4.34 12.41
C ALA A 71 12.56 4.38 11.80
N GLY A 72 11.53 4.38 12.65
CA GLY A 72 10.16 4.46 12.19
C GLY A 72 9.75 5.82 11.63
N ARG A 73 10.41 6.92 12.04
CA ARG A 73 10.29 8.21 11.34
C ARG A 73 10.82 8.10 9.90
N ALA A 74 12.01 7.54 9.71
CA ALA A 74 12.57 7.35 8.36
C ALA A 74 11.65 6.50 7.48
N PHE A 75 11.08 5.43 8.03
CA PHE A 75 10.03 4.65 7.37
C PHE A 75 8.82 5.51 7.00
N SER A 76 8.23 6.20 7.99
CA SER A 76 6.95 6.91 7.84
C SER A 76 7.03 8.10 6.88
N THR A 77 8.13 8.86 6.92
CA THR A 77 8.33 10.06 6.09
C THR A 77 8.99 9.75 4.75
N VAL A 78 9.59 8.56 4.60
CA VAL A 78 10.39 8.19 3.42
C VAL A 78 11.61 9.13 3.26
N GLU A 79 12.17 9.58 4.39
CA GLU A 79 13.35 10.44 4.44
C GLU A 79 14.45 9.81 5.30
N ALA A 80 15.71 10.06 4.92
CA ALA A 80 16.85 9.65 5.72
C ALA A 80 16.82 10.36 7.09
N CYS A 81 17.01 9.61 8.18
CA CYS A 81 17.08 10.16 9.53
C CYS A 81 18.39 9.77 10.20
N SER A 82 19.08 10.71 10.84
CA SER A 82 20.32 10.44 11.57
C SER A 82 20.23 10.79 13.05
N SER A 83 20.88 10.00 13.90
CA SER A 83 21.10 10.32 15.32
C SER A 83 22.57 10.53 15.60
N ASP A 84 22.91 11.68 16.17
CA ASP A 84 24.27 11.98 16.62
C ASP A 84 24.53 11.41 18.02
N GLY A 85 25.78 11.02 18.30
CA GLY A 85 26.26 10.82 19.67
C GLY A 85 26.09 9.44 20.29
N GLU A 86 26.04 8.37 19.49
CA GLU A 86 26.21 7.01 20.03
C GLU A 86 27.71 6.62 20.16
N PRO A 87 28.07 5.71 21.11
CA PRO A 87 29.46 5.32 21.35
C PRO A 87 30.17 4.71 20.14
N ASP A 88 29.42 4.08 19.24
CA ASP A 88 29.92 3.33 18.08
C ASP A 88 29.85 4.14 16.76
N GLY A 89 29.48 5.42 16.82
CA GLY A 89 29.37 6.33 15.67
C GLY A 89 27.97 6.88 15.42
N ARG A 90 27.82 7.69 14.37
CA ARG A 90 26.52 8.26 13.96
C ARG A 90 25.66 7.20 13.26
N ARG A 91 24.43 6.99 13.71
CA ARG A 91 23.49 6.10 13.01
C ARG A 91 22.69 6.86 11.97
N LEU A 92 22.56 6.25 10.79
CA LEU A 92 21.75 6.70 9.68
C LEU A 92 20.67 5.64 9.39
N TRP A 93 19.42 6.06 9.33
CA TRP A 93 18.27 5.24 8.97
C TRP A 93 17.80 5.64 7.59
N LEU A 94 17.90 4.72 6.64
CA LEU A 94 17.50 4.95 5.25
C LEU A 94 16.22 4.16 4.94
N PRO A 95 15.19 4.76 4.34
CA PRO A 95 13.99 4.02 3.97
C PRO A 95 14.30 2.98 2.88
N LEU A 96 13.77 1.78 3.03
CA LEU A 96 13.78 0.74 2.00
C LEU A 96 12.46 0.81 1.25
N VAL A 97 12.49 1.40 0.05
CA VAL A 97 11.30 1.63 -0.78
C VAL A 97 11.48 0.98 -2.14
N ASP A 98 10.47 0.23 -2.56
CA ASP A 98 10.32 -0.30 -3.91
C ASP A 98 9.18 0.44 -4.61
N GLY A 99 9.53 1.29 -5.57
CA GLY A 99 8.62 2.30 -6.13
C GLY A 99 8.11 3.26 -5.05
N ALA A 100 6.90 3.00 -4.54
CA ALA A 100 6.31 3.73 -3.41
C ALA A 100 5.89 2.80 -2.24
N GLU A 101 6.11 1.49 -2.38
CA GLU A 101 5.87 0.55 -1.30
C GLU A 101 7.00 0.61 -0.28
N ARG A 102 6.64 0.82 0.99
CA ARG A 102 7.60 0.87 2.09
C ARG A 102 7.83 -0.52 2.65
N LEU A 103 9.02 -1.05 2.42
CA LEU A 103 9.41 -2.38 2.89
C LEU A 103 9.99 -2.35 4.31
N GLY A 104 10.60 -1.23 4.70
CA GLY A 104 11.24 -1.07 6.01
C GLY A 104 12.33 0.00 5.98
N VAL A 105 13.43 -0.22 6.71
CA VAL A 105 14.58 0.69 6.77
C VAL A 105 15.91 -0.06 6.78
N LEU A 106 16.97 0.59 6.31
CA LEU A 106 18.35 0.18 6.44
C LEU A 106 18.99 1.01 7.56
N GLU A 107 19.48 0.33 8.60
CA GLU A 107 20.39 0.91 9.58
C GLU A 107 21.78 0.97 8.97
N VAL A 108 22.45 2.11 9.07
CA VAL A 108 23.86 2.29 8.68
C VAL A 108 24.61 2.95 9.83
N VAL A 109 25.71 2.33 10.28
CA VAL A 109 26.62 2.94 11.26
C VAL A 109 27.69 3.72 10.51
N LEU A 110 27.60 5.04 10.54
CA LEU A 110 28.55 5.93 9.87
C LEU A 110 29.70 6.30 10.83
N PRO A 111 30.94 6.38 10.32
CA PRO A 111 32.00 7.05 11.07
C PRO A 111 31.66 8.54 11.24
N ASP A 112 32.11 9.15 12.34
CA ASP A 112 31.82 10.57 12.65
C ASP A 112 32.29 11.53 11.54
N GLU A 113 33.34 11.16 10.80
CA GLU A 113 33.92 11.94 9.70
C GLU A 113 33.26 11.66 8.32
N ALA A 114 32.16 10.90 8.28
CA ALA A 114 31.49 10.55 7.02
C ALA A 114 30.95 11.79 6.30
N VAL A 115 31.45 12.01 5.07
CA VAL A 115 31.02 13.09 4.19
C VAL A 115 29.71 12.77 3.46
N ASP A 116 29.00 13.79 2.99
CA ASP A 116 27.70 13.67 2.31
C ASP A 116 27.72 12.70 1.11
N ALA A 117 28.85 12.59 0.41
CA ALA A 117 29.00 11.65 -0.71
C ALA A 117 28.84 10.18 -0.27
N VAL A 118 29.27 9.82 0.95
CA VAL A 118 29.09 8.47 1.50
C VAL A 118 27.62 8.23 1.85
N VAL A 119 26.92 9.24 2.37
CA VAL A 119 25.49 9.16 2.65
C VAL A 119 24.70 8.91 1.37
N ALA A 120 25.00 9.65 0.28
CA ALA A 120 24.38 9.45 -1.03
C ALA A 120 24.68 8.06 -1.62
N ASP A 121 25.90 7.55 -1.45
CA ASP A 121 26.25 6.18 -1.85
C ASP A 121 25.44 5.14 -1.03
N CYS A 122 25.25 5.34 0.28
CA CYS A 122 24.42 4.49 1.14
C CYS A 122 22.94 4.51 0.72
N GLU A 123 22.40 5.68 0.38
CA GLU A 123 21.03 5.82 -0.15
C GLU A 123 20.85 5.03 -1.44
N THR A 124 21.82 5.10 -2.34
CA THR A 124 21.80 4.33 -3.60
C THR A 124 21.81 2.82 -3.35
N VAL A 125 22.63 2.37 -2.37
CA VAL A 125 22.66 0.98 -1.93
C VAL A 125 21.34 0.56 -1.29
N ALA A 126 20.72 1.41 -0.47
CA ALA A 126 19.43 1.14 0.16
C ALA A 126 18.32 0.95 -0.90
N SER A 127 18.28 1.79 -1.93
CA SER A 127 17.35 1.63 -3.05
C SER A 127 17.55 0.28 -3.78
N LEU A 128 18.78 -0.11 -4.11
CA LEU A 128 19.01 -1.41 -4.74
C LEU A 128 18.68 -2.58 -3.79
N LEU A 129 18.96 -2.46 -2.49
CA LEU A 129 18.60 -3.50 -1.52
C LEU A 129 17.09 -3.65 -1.40
N ALA A 130 16.30 -2.56 -1.47
CA ALA A 130 14.85 -2.63 -1.49
C ALA A 130 14.32 -3.41 -2.70
N GLU A 131 14.81 -3.08 -3.91
CA GLU A 131 14.52 -3.82 -5.16
C GLU A 131 14.88 -5.32 -5.04
N LEU A 132 16.01 -5.63 -4.40
CA LEU A 132 16.42 -7.00 -4.15
C LEU A 132 15.54 -7.69 -3.10
N VAL A 133 15.08 -7.01 -2.05
CA VAL A 133 14.11 -7.57 -1.10
C VAL A 133 12.83 -7.97 -1.84
N THR A 134 12.26 -7.09 -2.68
CA THR A 134 11.04 -7.45 -3.43
C THR A 134 11.27 -8.60 -4.40
N THR A 135 12.26 -8.48 -5.28
CA THR A 135 12.49 -9.47 -6.34
C THR A 135 12.90 -10.83 -5.80
N ARG A 136 13.63 -10.87 -4.67
CA ARG A 136 14.11 -12.12 -4.07
C ARG A 136 13.03 -12.79 -3.22
N SER A 137 12.17 -12.01 -2.55
CA SER A 137 11.07 -12.55 -1.72
C SER A 137 10.19 -13.58 -2.45
N GLN A 138 10.12 -13.55 -3.78
CA GLN A 138 9.37 -14.52 -4.59
C GLN A 138 9.98 -15.94 -4.59
N TYR A 139 11.23 -16.10 -4.16
CA TYR A 139 11.98 -17.35 -4.23
C TYR A 139 12.30 -17.97 -2.87
N SER A 140 11.86 -17.37 -1.75
CA SER A 140 12.01 -17.94 -0.39
C SER A 140 10.96 -17.37 0.56
N ASP A 141 10.56 -18.17 1.53
CA ASP A 141 9.65 -17.76 2.59
C ASP A 141 10.35 -16.98 3.71
N THR A 142 11.64 -16.64 3.59
CA THR A 142 12.39 -15.98 4.67
C THR A 142 11.82 -14.61 5.04
N VAL A 143 11.56 -13.76 4.04
CA VAL A 143 10.95 -12.44 4.29
C VAL A 143 9.53 -12.60 4.81
N GLU A 144 8.75 -13.52 4.24
CA GLU A 144 7.38 -13.74 4.65
C GLU A 144 7.29 -14.30 6.08
N ARG A 145 8.15 -15.25 6.46
CA ARG A 145 8.25 -15.75 7.84
C ARG A 145 8.70 -14.68 8.82
N LEU A 146 9.61 -13.78 8.40
CA LEU A 146 10.03 -12.66 9.24
C LEU A 146 8.86 -11.71 9.52
N ARG A 147 8.10 -11.32 8.49
CA ARG A 147 7.02 -10.31 8.58
C ARG A 147 5.76 -10.81 9.30
N ARG A 148 5.66 -12.11 9.59
CA ARG A 148 4.55 -12.70 10.35
C ARG A 148 4.79 -12.63 11.85
N ARG A 149 3.88 -11.97 12.56
CA ARG A 149 3.85 -11.90 14.03
C ARG A 149 2.98 -12.99 14.63
N GLU A 150 2.00 -13.46 13.86
CA GLU A 150 0.99 -14.44 14.29
C GLU A 150 0.81 -15.55 13.25
N ALA A 151 0.15 -16.62 13.65
CA ALA A 151 -0.20 -17.70 12.73
C ALA A 151 -1.27 -17.20 11.75
N MET A 152 -0.97 -17.29 10.46
CA MET A 152 -1.89 -16.88 9.40
C MET A 152 -2.92 -17.99 9.13
N HIS A 153 -4.20 -17.64 9.12
CA HIS A 153 -5.27 -18.54 8.67
C HIS A 153 -5.17 -18.80 7.16
N LEU A 154 -5.55 -20.01 6.73
CA LEU A 154 -5.45 -20.41 5.31
C LEU A 154 -6.19 -19.46 4.36
N ALA A 155 -7.37 -18.97 4.74
CA ALA A 155 -8.13 -18.10 3.85
C ALA A 155 -7.49 -16.70 3.76
N ALA A 156 -6.90 -16.19 4.86
CA ALA A 156 -6.10 -14.97 4.85
C ALA A 156 -4.88 -15.12 3.92
N GLU A 157 -4.17 -16.25 4.00
CA GLU A 157 -3.06 -16.59 3.11
C GLU A 157 -3.49 -16.56 1.63
N MET A 158 -4.62 -17.20 1.31
CA MET A 158 -5.15 -17.27 -0.06
C MET A 158 -5.51 -15.89 -0.62
N LEU A 159 -6.13 -15.04 0.20
CA LEU A 159 -6.58 -13.72 -0.23
C LEU A 159 -5.40 -12.76 -0.38
N ARG A 160 -4.50 -12.73 0.59
CA ARG A 160 -3.30 -11.87 0.57
C ARG A 160 -2.40 -12.18 -0.61
N ALA A 161 -2.23 -13.46 -0.96
CA ALA A 161 -1.46 -13.86 -2.14
C ALA A 161 -2.02 -13.30 -3.46
N GLN A 162 -3.26 -12.81 -3.48
CA GLN A 162 -3.91 -12.24 -4.66
C GLN A 162 -3.97 -10.71 -4.66
N LEU A 163 -3.71 -10.04 -3.53
CA LEU A 163 -3.72 -8.58 -3.47
C LEU A 163 -2.62 -8.00 -4.38
N PRO A 164 -2.84 -6.83 -4.99
CA PRO A 164 -1.77 -6.08 -5.63
C PRO A 164 -0.75 -5.60 -4.56
N PRO A 165 0.41 -5.06 -4.97
CA PRO A 165 1.22 -4.23 -4.08
C PRO A 165 0.34 -3.23 -3.32
N LEU A 166 0.66 -2.94 -2.06
CA LEU A 166 -0.20 -2.09 -1.23
C LEU A 166 -0.14 -0.62 -1.64
N THR A 167 0.85 -0.24 -2.46
CA THR A 167 1.05 1.13 -2.89
C THR A 167 1.61 1.19 -4.29
N PHE A 168 1.17 2.19 -5.05
CA PHE A 168 1.74 2.60 -6.30
C PHE A 168 1.84 4.12 -6.36
N SER A 169 2.90 4.64 -6.97
CA SER A 169 3.01 6.09 -7.20
C SER A 169 3.69 6.39 -8.52
N THR A 170 3.20 7.42 -9.16
CA THR A 170 3.88 8.22 -10.17
C THR A 170 3.93 9.66 -9.66
N GLY A 171 4.70 10.54 -10.33
CA GLY A 171 4.70 11.97 -9.99
C GLY A 171 3.32 12.66 -10.07
N HIS A 172 2.30 12.01 -10.64
CA HIS A 172 0.97 12.57 -10.86
C HIS A 172 -0.19 11.78 -10.21
N LEU A 173 0.04 10.53 -9.80
CA LEU A 173 -0.98 9.69 -9.16
C LEU A 173 -0.34 8.81 -8.07
N THR A 174 -0.95 8.78 -6.89
CA THR A 174 -0.57 7.84 -5.83
C THR A 174 -1.77 7.02 -5.41
N ILE A 175 -1.64 5.70 -5.37
CA ILE A 175 -2.65 4.75 -4.90
C ILE A 175 -2.11 4.05 -3.67
N SER A 176 -2.90 3.92 -2.62
CA SER A 176 -2.53 3.16 -1.43
C SER A 176 -3.75 2.41 -0.89
N GLY A 177 -3.59 1.11 -0.67
CA GLY A 177 -4.62 0.24 -0.11
C GLY A 177 -4.12 -0.51 1.11
N LEU A 178 -5.01 -0.71 2.09
CA LEU A 178 -4.79 -1.57 3.24
C LEU A 178 -6.04 -2.36 3.56
N LEU A 179 -5.82 -3.56 4.09
CA LEU A 179 -6.86 -4.52 4.48
C LEU A 179 -6.48 -5.13 5.83
N GLU A 180 -7.41 -5.08 6.77
CA GLU A 180 -7.37 -5.79 8.05
C GLU A 180 -8.67 -6.58 8.26
N PRO A 181 -8.65 -7.73 8.94
CA PRO A 181 -7.52 -8.33 9.64
C PRO A 181 -6.51 -8.96 8.67
N CYS A 182 -5.21 -8.80 8.93
CA CYS A 182 -4.18 -9.37 8.05
C CYS A 182 -3.84 -10.85 8.32
N TYR A 183 -4.18 -11.39 9.50
CA TYR A 183 -3.87 -12.78 9.90
C TYR A 183 -5.10 -13.70 9.95
N ASP A 184 -6.30 -13.14 9.93
CA ASP A 184 -7.56 -13.89 9.94
C ASP A 184 -8.37 -13.62 8.68
N VAL A 185 -9.49 -14.33 8.54
CA VAL A 185 -10.25 -14.42 7.33
C VAL A 185 -11.26 -13.29 7.19
N GLY A 186 -11.10 -12.57 6.08
CA GLY A 186 -12.09 -11.64 5.55
C GLY A 186 -12.67 -12.03 4.19
N GLY A 187 -13.81 -11.43 3.85
CA GLY A 187 -14.40 -11.37 2.51
C GLY A 187 -13.97 -10.16 1.69
N ASP A 188 -13.26 -9.21 2.29
CA ASP A 188 -12.79 -8.01 1.61
C ASP A 188 -11.63 -8.26 0.65
N ALA A 189 -11.60 -7.51 -0.46
CA ALA A 189 -10.45 -7.49 -1.35
C ALA A 189 -10.40 -6.20 -2.18
N PHE A 190 -9.20 -5.76 -2.56
CA PHE A 190 -9.04 -4.69 -3.53
C PHE A 190 -8.08 -5.08 -4.64
N ASP A 191 -8.22 -4.42 -5.78
CA ASP A 191 -7.26 -4.50 -6.89
C ASP A 191 -7.10 -3.14 -7.55
N TYR A 192 -5.94 -2.89 -8.11
CA TYR A 192 -5.74 -1.77 -9.03
C TYR A 192 -4.79 -2.13 -10.15
N ALA A 193 -4.84 -1.36 -11.23
CA ALA A 193 -3.82 -1.39 -12.26
C ALA A 193 -3.79 -0.05 -12.98
N VAL A 194 -2.58 0.40 -13.32
CA VAL A 194 -2.39 1.61 -14.12
C VAL A 194 -1.93 1.19 -15.50
N ASN A 195 -2.83 1.31 -16.48
CA ASN A 195 -2.63 0.86 -17.85
C ASN A 195 -2.65 2.06 -18.80
N GLY A 196 -1.46 2.56 -19.14
CA GLY A 196 -1.35 3.79 -19.92
C GLY A 196 -1.93 4.97 -19.14
N ASP A 197 -2.93 5.63 -19.71
CA ASP A 197 -3.49 6.87 -19.17
C ASP A 197 -4.64 6.60 -18.19
N VAL A 198 -5.02 5.33 -17.97
CA VAL A 198 -6.15 4.95 -17.11
C VAL A 198 -5.67 4.19 -15.88
N ALA A 199 -6.07 4.68 -14.71
CA ALA A 199 -5.95 3.96 -13.44
C ALA A 199 -7.27 3.25 -13.13
N HIS A 200 -7.23 1.93 -13.08
CA HIS A 200 -8.37 1.09 -12.70
C HIS A 200 -8.28 0.76 -11.21
N LEU A 201 -9.38 0.89 -10.48
CA LEU A 201 -9.50 0.66 -9.04
C LEU A 201 -10.72 -0.22 -8.79
N ALA A 202 -10.60 -1.21 -7.92
CA ALA A 202 -11.72 -2.02 -7.49
C ALA A 202 -11.63 -2.36 -6.01
N LEU A 203 -12.79 -2.39 -5.36
CA LEU A 203 -12.97 -2.82 -3.98
C LEU A 203 -14.15 -3.81 -3.96
N PHE A 204 -13.99 -4.92 -3.26
CA PHE A 204 -14.95 -6.00 -3.14
C PHE A 204 -15.11 -6.34 -1.67
N ASP A 205 -16.32 -6.64 -1.26
CA ASP A 205 -16.66 -7.14 0.06
C ASP A 205 -17.64 -8.31 -0.14
N ALA A 206 -17.16 -9.52 0.14
CA ALA A 206 -17.94 -10.74 0.00
C ALA A 206 -18.58 -11.16 1.33
N VAL A 207 -19.90 -11.32 1.35
CA VAL A 207 -20.63 -11.67 2.57
C VAL A 207 -20.25 -13.05 3.08
N GLY A 208 -19.68 -13.09 4.28
CA GLY A 208 -19.39 -14.31 5.03
C GLY A 208 -18.18 -14.16 5.95
N HIS A 209 -18.28 -13.35 7.00
CA HIS A 209 -17.21 -13.18 7.99
C HIS A 209 -17.16 -14.35 9.00
N GLY A 210 -15.97 -14.63 9.56
CA GLY A 210 -15.73 -15.62 10.62
C GLY A 210 -15.41 -17.06 10.17
N SER A 211 -14.93 -17.89 11.10
CA SER A 211 -14.22 -19.16 10.82
C SER A 211 -14.97 -20.23 10.00
N ALA A 212 -16.31 -20.20 9.93
CA ALA A 212 -17.11 -21.13 9.12
C ALA A 212 -17.58 -20.53 7.78
N GLY A 213 -17.71 -19.20 7.67
CA GLY A 213 -18.13 -18.49 6.46
C GLY A 213 -16.96 -17.95 5.63
N GLY A 214 -15.82 -17.72 6.28
CA GLY A 214 -14.70 -16.99 5.73
C GLY A 214 -14.08 -17.62 4.49
N MET A 215 -13.94 -18.95 4.44
CA MET A 215 -13.41 -19.60 3.23
C MET A 215 -14.33 -19.38 2.02
N ARG A 216 -15.65 -19.38 2.23
CA ARG A 216 -16.61 -19.11 1.15
C ARG A 216 -16.49 -17.66 0.67
N ALA A 217 -16.38 -16.71 1.60
CA ALA A 217 -16.19 -15.29 1.27
C ALA A 217 -14.88 -15.07 0.49
N VAL A 218 -13.77 -15.65 0.94
CA VAL A 218 -12.47 -15.60 0.23
C VAL A 218 -12.56 -16.19 -1.17
N ILE A 219 -13.24 -17.33 -1.38
CA ILE A 219 -13.41 -17.91 -2.71
C ILE A 219 -14.19 -16.94 -3.62
N LEU A 220 -15.27 -16.34 -3.12
CA LEU A 220 -16.06 -15.37 -3.86
C LEU A 220 -15.26 -14.11 -4.21
N ALA A 221 -14.53 -13.54 -3.24
CA ALA A 221 -13.64 -12.40 -3.45
C ALA A 221 -12.54 -12.72 -4.48
N SER A 222 -11.92 -13.89 -4.38
CA SER A 222 -10.91 -14.39 -5.34
C SER A 222 -11.47 -14.50 -6.75
N MET A 223 -12.70 -15.00 -6.89
CA MET A 223 -13.39 -15.07 -8.17
C MET A 223 -13.71 -13.68 -8.73
N ALA A 224 -14.14 -12.74 -7.88
CA ALA A 224 -14.39 -11.37 -8.29
C ALA A 224 -13.11 -10.67 -8.76
N LEU A 225 -12.00 -10.81 -8.01
CA LEU A 225 -10.67 -10.33 -8.40
C LEU A 225 -10.22 -10.92 -9.74
N ALA A 226 -10.34 -12.24 -9.91
CA ALA A 226 -9.94 -12.91 -11.14
C ALA A 226 -10.81 -12.48 -12.34
N GLY A 227 -12.13 -12.37 -12.14
CA GLY A 227 -13.08 -11.89 -13.14
C GLY A 227 -12.81 -10.44 -13.54
N TYR A 228 -12.53 -9.58 -12.56
CA TYR A 228 -12.16 -8.18 -12.79
C TYR A 228 -10.88 -8.06 -13.61
N ARG A 229 -9.82 -8.78 -13.21
CA ARG A 229 -8.54 -8.81 -13.94
C ARG A 229 -8.71 -9.39 -15.35
N ASN A 230 -9.54 -10.42 -15.52
CA ASN A 230 -9.83 -11.01 -16.82
C ASN A 230 -10.53 -10.01 -17.74
N ALA A 231 -11.61 -9.39 -17.27
CA ALA A 231 -12.37 -8.37 -18.00
C ALA A 231 -11.50 -7.17 -18.39
N ARG A 232 -10.71 -6.64 -17.45
CA ARG A 232 -9.77 -5.55 -17.70
C ARG A 232 -8.74 -5.90 -18.79
N ARG A 233 -8.13 -7.09 -18.71
CA ARG A 233 -7.16 -7.57 -19.72
C ARG A 233 -7.78 -7.86 -21.08
N ALA A 234 -9.08 -8.16 -21.11
CA ALA A 234 -9.86 -8.31 -22.34
C ALA A 234 -10.32 -6.95 -22.91
N GLY A 235 -10.06 -5.84 -22.24
CA GLY A 235 -10.44 -4.49 -22.68
C GLY A 235 -11.95 -4.23 -22.59
N LEU A 236 -12.64 -4.89 -21.66
CA LEU A 236 -14.07 -4.63 -21.40
C LEU A 236 -14.25 -3.28 -20.71
N ASP A 237 -15.34 -2.58 -21.01
CA ASP A 237 -15.74 -1.38 -20.26
C ASP A 237 -16.29 -1.73 -18.86
N LEU A 238 -16.58 -0.71 -18.04
CA LEU A 238 -17.07 -0.89 -16.68
C LEU A 238 -18.36 -1.74 -16.59
N ILE A 239 -19.31 -1.56 -17.51
CA ILE A 239 -20.59 -2.29 -17.49
C ILE A 239 -20.35 -3.75 -17.85
N ALA A 240 -19.62 -4.01 -18.93
CA ALA A 240 -19.26 -5.35 -19.35
C ALA A 240 -18.37 -6.07 -18.32
N THR A 241 -17.54 -5.32 -17.59
CA THR A 241 -16.73 -5.83 -16.48
C THR A 241 -17.62 -6.26 -15.31
N TYR A 242 -18.58 -5.42 -14.89
CA TYR A 242 -19.57 -5.79 -13.86
C TYR A 242 -20.35 -7.04 -14.26
N ASP A 243 -20.92 -7.08 -15.48
CA ASP A 243 -21.72 -8.21 -15.97
C ASP A 243 -20.87 -9.49 -16.07
N HIS A 244 -19.58 -9.36 -16.41
CA HIS A 244 -18.64 -10.48 -16.46
C HIS A 244 -18.40 -11.08 -15.06
N ILE A 245 -18.13 -10.23 -14.06
CA ILE A 245 -17.93 -10.66 -12.67
C ILE A 245 -19.21 -11.27 -12.11
N ASP A 246 -20.34 -10.59 -12.28
CA ASP A 246 -21.67 -11.03 -11.83
C ASP A 246 -22.04 -12.42 -12.37
N ARG A 247 -21.81 -12.65 -13.67
CA ARG A 247 -22.02 -13.98 -14.27
C ARG A 247 -21.09 -15.04 -13.71
N ALA A 248 -19.80 -14.75 -13.59
CA ALA A 248 -18.82 -15.71 -13.07
C ALA A 248 -19.16 -16.14 -11.63
N VAL A 249 -19.50 -15.17 -10.77
CA VAL A 249 -19.89 -15.43 -9.38
C VAL A 249 -21.21 -16.21 -9.30
N ARG A 250 -22.23 -15.82 -10.07
CA ARG A 250 -23.54 -16.51 -10.07
C ARG A 250 -23.46 -17.94 -10.60
N GLU A 251 -22.60 -18.22 -11.58
CA GLU A 251 -22.37 -19.56 -12.11
C GLU A 251 -21.74 -20.49 -11.06
N HIS A 252 -20.90 -19.94 -10.18
CA HIS A 252 -20.28 -20.68 -9.08
C HIS A 252 -21.19 -20.82 -7.86
N ASP A 253 -21.75 -19.71 -7.38
CA ASP A 253 -22.59 -19.66 -6.18
C ASP A 253 -23.69 -18.61 -6.31
N ARG A 254 -24.91 -19.07 -6.62
CA ARG A 254 -26.11 -18.23 -6.73
C ARG A 254 -26.55 -17.59 -5.43
N ARG A 255 -26.05 -18.04 -4.28
CA ARG A 255 -26.31 -17.47 -2.96
C ARG A 255 -25.15 -16.60 -2.48
N GLY A 256 -24.05 -16.52 -3.23
CA GLY A 256 -22.95 -15.61 -2.92
C GLY A 256 -23.43 -14.18 -3.10
N LEU A 257 -22.98 -13.27 -2.25
CA LEU A 257 -23.27 -11.84 -2.39
C LEU A 257 -21.95 -11.10 -2.23
N ILE A 258 -21.64 -10.23 -3.18
CA ILE A 258 -20.45 -9.38 -3.12
C ILE A 258 -20.89 -7.96 -3.38
N THR A 259 -20.64 -7.06 -2.43
CA THR A 259 -20.72 -5.63 -2.68
C THR A 259 -19.43 -5.19 -3.36
N ALA A 260 -19.50 -4.28 -4.33
CA ALA A 260 -18.29 -3.86 -5.06
C ALA A 260 -18.33 -2.42 -5.54
N VAL A 261 -17.16 -1.80 -5.63
CA VAL A 261 -16.92 -0.59 -6.41
C VAL A 261 -15.93 -0.91 -7.52
N LEU A 262 -16.26 -0.51 -8.74
CA LEU A 262 -15.38 -0.56 -9.90
C LEU A 262 -15.20 0.87 -10.41
N ALA A 263 -13.96 1.33 -10.55
CA ALA A 263 -13.65 2.67 -10.97
C ALA A 263 -12.52 2.75 -12.00
N GLU A 264 -12.63 3.73 -12.89
CA GLU A 264 -11.61 4.10 -13.88
C GLU A 264 -11.36 5.60 -13.77
N LEU A 265 -10.11 5.98 -13.52
CA LEU A 265 -9.66 7.36 -13.52
C LEU A 265 -8.79 7.62 -14.76
N ASP A 266 -9.24 8.52 -15.62
CA ASP A 266 -8.39 9.10 -16.66
C ASP A 266 -7.39 10.07 -16.01
N GLN A 267 -6.11 9.69 -16.03
CA GLN A 267 -5.03 10.41 -15.37
C GLN A 267 -4.66 11.73 -16.08
N ARG A 268 -5.12 11.93 -17.32
CA ARG A 268 -4.89 13.17 -18.08
C ARG A 268 -6.00 14.18 -17.82
N THR A 269 -7.24 13.72 -17.75
CA THR A 269 -8.41 14.60 -17.68
C THR A 269 -9.00 14.73 -16.28
N GLY A 270 -8.70 13.79 -15.37
CA GLY A 270 -9.31 13.72 -14.06
C GLY A 270 -10.72 13.15 -14.06
N VAL A 271 -11.20 12.63 -15.20
CA VAL A 271 -12.53 12.04 -15.28
C VAL A 271 -12.52 10.67 -14.59
N LEU A 272 -13.23 10.60 -13.48
CA LEU A 272 -13.51 9.38 -12.72
C LEU A 272 -14.83 8.79 -13.21
N ARG A 273 -14.81 7.55 -13.65
CA ARG A 273 -16.00 6.74 -14.00
C ARG A 273 -16.14 5.64 -12.97
N MET A 274 -17.35 5.40 -12.45
CA MET A 274 -17.57 4.45 -11.36
C MET A 274 -18.90 3.69 -11.48
N ILE A 275 -18.87 2.42 -11.09
CA ILE A 275 -20.05 1.62 -10.74
C ILE A 275 -19.95 1.22 -9.27
N SER A 276 -21.02 1.43 -8.51
CA SER A 276 -21.17 0.89 -7.16
C SER A 276 -22.28 -0.17 -7.13
N ALA A 277 -21.88 -1.42 -6.95
CA ALA A 277 -22.70 -2.61 -6.83
C ALA A 277 -23.04 -2.87 -5.36
N GLY A 278 -24.01 -2.12 -4.83
CA GLY A 278 -24.47 -2.28 -3.44
C GLY A 278 -23.46 -1.90 -2.35
N HIS A 279 -22.37 -1.21 -2.72
CA HIS A 279 -21.27 -0.86 -1.82
C HIS A 279 -21.45 0.54 -1.20
N PRO A 280 -20.78 0.86 -0.06
CA PRO A 280 -20.71 2.22 0.46
C PRO A 280 -20.24 3.25 -0.59
N SER A 281 -20.66 4.50 -0.40
CA SER A 281 -20.31 5.59 -1.32
C SER A 281 -18.82 5.91 -1.27
N GLY A 282 -18.18 6.04 -2.43
CA GLY A 282 -16.87 6.69 -2.53
C GLY A 282 -16.94 8.17 -2.13
N ILE A 283 -15.88 8.68 -1.51
CA ILE A 283 -15.78 10.06 -1.04
C ILE A 283 -14.68 10.78 -1.82
N VAL A 284 -14.99 11.95 -2.36
CA VAL A 284 -13.99 12.85 -2.94
C VAL A 284 -13.67 13.94 -1.94
N ILE A 285 -12.40 14.02 -1.57
CA ILE A 285 -11.83 15.03 -0.67
C ILE A 285 -11.02 16.01 -1.52
N ARG A 286 -11.36 17.30 -1.43
CA ARG A 286 -10.70 18.39 -2.15
C ARG A 286 -10.30 19.48 -1.17
N HIS A 287 -9.05 19.91 -1.26
CA HIS A 287 -8.48 20.92 -0.36
C HIS A 287 -8.77 20.66 1.12
N GLY A 288 -8.66 19.39 1.55
CA GLY A 288 -8.92 18.98 2.93
C GLY A 288 -10.39 19.12 3.37
N LYS A 289 -11.34 19.06 2.43
CA LYS A 289 -12.77 19.03 2.75
C LYS A 289 -13.48 17.96 1.93
N PRO A 290 -14.46 17.24 2.50
CA PRO A 290 -15.32 16.39 1.70
C PRO A 290 -16.12 17.28 0.74
N VAL A 291 -15.93 17.10 -0.56
CA VAL A 291 -16.66 17.88 -1.57
C VAL A 291 -17.82 17.08 -2.13
N ARG A 292 -17.70 15.75 -2.22
CA ARG A 292 -18.78 14.93 -2.76
C ARG A 292 -18.78 13.50 -2.24
N VAL A 293 -19.96 13.07 -1.81
CA VAL A 293 -20.30 11.65 -1.65
C VAL A 293 -20.85 11.18 -2.99
N LEU A 294 -20.18 10.20 -3.61
CA LEU A 294 -20.58 9.69 -4.92
C LEU A 294 -21.91 8.92 -4.80
N PRO A 295 -22.84 9.05 -5.78
CA PRO A 295 -24.10 8.33 -5.76
C PRO A 295 -23.90 6.81 -5.66
N THR A 296 -24.57 6.17 -4.70
CA THR A 296 -24.64 4.71 -4.53
C THR A 296 -26.06 4.30 -4.11
N PRO A 297 -26.54 3.08 -4.42
CA PRO A 297 -25.97 2.12 -5.36
C PRO A 297 -26.34 2.44 -6.81
N THR A 298 -25.41 2.21 -7.74
CA THR A 298 -25.63 2.39 -9.18
C THR A 298 -25.83 1.06 -9.92
N ALA A 299 -25.54 -0.06 -9.24
CA ALA A 299 -25.83 -1.42 -9.65
C ALA A 299 -26.29 -2.24 -8.43
N LEU A 300 -26.90 -3.41 -8.66
CA LEU A 300 -27.17 -4.37 -7.60
C LEU A 300 -25.87 -5.05 -7.17
N PRO A 301 -25.78 -5.58 -5.92
CA PRO A 301 -24.68 -6.45 -5.55
C PRO A 301 -24.42 -7.54 -6.59
N VAL A 302 -23.17 -7.92 -6.75
CA VAL A 302 -22.73 -9.00 -7.64
C VAL A 302 -23.41 -10.30 -7.21
N SER A 303 -23.85 -11.08 -8.21
CA SER A 303 -24.76 -12.24 -8.20
C SER A 303 -26.23 -11.91 -8.44
N LEU A 304 -26.66 -10.66 -8.19
CA LEU A 304 -28.03 -10.17 -8.37
C LEU A 304 -28.20 -9.24 -9.59
N GLY A 305 -27.16 -9.10 -10.43
CA GLY A 305 -27.12 -8.12 -11.51
C GLY A 305 -28.08 -8.34 -12.68
N ASP A 306 -28.65 -9.54 -12.83
CA ASP A 306 -29.62 -9.86 -13.89
C ASP A 306 -30.94 -9.07 -13.80
N SER A 307 -31.20 -8.48 -12.63
CA SER A 307 -32.46 -7.83 -12.29
C SER A 307 -32.46 -6.32 -12.58
N ARG A 308 -31.29 -5.69 -12.76
CA ARG A 308 -31.16 -4.25 -13.02
C ARG A 308 -29.84 -3.95 -13.74
N ARG A 309 -29.93 -3.19 -14.85
CA ARG A 309 -28.73 -2.71 -15.55
C ARG A 309 -27.90 -1.78 -14.66
N PRO A 310 -26.57 -1.95 -14.60
CA PRO A 310 -25.68 -1.02 -13.89
C PRO A 310 -25.65 0.34 -14.57
N VAL A 311 -25.40 1.40 -13.78
CA VAL A 311 -25.22 2.77 -14.27
C VAL A 311 -23.82 3.24 -13.91
N VAL A 312 -23.11 3.80 -14.90
CA VAL A 312 -21.82 4.46 -14.69
C VAL A 312 -22.08 5.89 -14.23
N VAL A 313 -21.51 6.25 -13.10
CA VAL A 313 -21.43 7.63 -12.62
C VAL A 313 -20.11 8.22 -13.08
N GLU A 314 -20.15 9.47 -13.54
CA GLU A 314 -18.96 10.24 -13.89
C GLU A 314 -18.77 11.38 -12.92
N GLU A 315 -17.52 11.61 -12.51
CA GLU A 315 -17.10 12.75 -11.71
C GLU A 315 -15.81 13.37 -12.27
N SER A 316 -15.76 14.70 -12.31
CA SER A 316 -14.54 15.42 -12.69
C SER A 316 -13.74 15.77 -11.45
N LEU A 317 -12.61 15.10 -11.27
CA LEU A 317 -11.65 15.44 -10.24
C LEU A 317 -10.88 16.71 -10.64
N GLU A 318 -10.36 17.41 -9.63
CA GLU A 318 -9.36 18.46 -9.78
C GLU A 318 -7.99 17.95 -9.32
N PRO A 319 -6.89 18.48 -9.87
CA PRO A 319 -5.55 18.16 -9.36
C PRO A 319 -5.44 18.45 -7.85
N GLY A 320 -4.97 17.45 -7.10
CA GLY A 320 -4.92 17.43 -5.64
C GLY A 320 -6.13 16.77 -4.97
N ASP A 321 -7.11 16.28 -5.74
CA ASP A 321 -8.25 15.55 -5.19
C ASP A 321 -7.85 14.13 -4.77
N LEU A 322 -8.41 13.71 -3.64
CA LEU A 322 -8.27 12.38 -3.08
C LEU A 322 -9.61 11.63 -3.19
N LEU A 323 -9.59 10.49 -3.86
CA LEU A 323 -10.67 9.51 -3.83
C LEU A 323 -10.43 8.53 -2.68
N LEU A 324 -11.42 8.41 -1.79
CA LEU A 324 -11.46 7.46 -0.69
C LEU A 324 -12.56 6.43 -0.95
N LEU A 325 -12.15 5.16 -1.10
CA LEU A 325 -13.01 3.99 -1.15
C LEU A 325 -12.79 3.15 0.11
N TYR A 326 -13.86 2.58 0.66
CA TYR A 326 -13.82 1.86 1.92
C TYR A 326 -14.95 0.84 2.01
N THR A 327 -14.76 -0.20 2.82
CA THR A 327 -15.78 -1.19 3.16
C THR A 327 -16.54 -0.80 4.42
N ASP A 328 -17.72 -1.36 4.65
CA ASP A 328 -18.58 -0.97 5.77
C ASP A 328 -17.93 -1.23 7.14
N GLY A 329 -17.11 -2.27 7.30
CA GLY A 329 -16.38 -2.52 8.54
C GLY A 329 -15.48 -1.37 9.00
N VAL A 330 -15.09 -0.44 8.11
CA VAL A 330 -14.42 0.82 8.47
C VAL A 330 -15.34 1.76 9.25
N ILE A 331 -16.57 1.99 8.76
CA ILE A 331 -17.49 2.96 9.38
C ILE A 331 -18.31 2.33 10.49
N GLU A 332 -18.55 1.03 10.42
CA GLU A 332 -19.32 0.27 11.40
C GLU A 332 -18.48 -0.18 12.60
N ALA A 333 -17.15 -0.03 12.53
CA ALA A 333 -16.24 -0.27 13.64
C ALA A 333 -16.72 0.38 14.94
N ARG A 334 -16.77 -0.38 16.05
CA ARG A 334 -17.37 0.08 17.31
C ARG A 334 -16.34 0.27 18.42
N SER A 335 -16.53 1.33 19.20
CA SER A 335 -15.79 1.52 20.46
C SER A 335 -16.20 0.50 21.52
N ALA A 336 -15.47 0.46 22.63
CA ALA A 336 -15.87 -0.30 23.83
C ALA A 336 -17.25 0.11 24.39
N HIS A 337 -17.75 1.30 24.04
CA HIS A 337 -19.08 1.78 24.42
C HIS A 337 -20.16 1.46 23.38
N GLY A 338 -19.79 0.85 22.25
CA GLY A 338 -20.68 0.48 21.15
C GLY A 338 -20.89 1.57 20.09
N ASP A 339 -20.24 2.73 20.23
CA ASP A 339 -20.36 3.84 19.28
C ASP A 339 -19.63 3.51 17.98
N GLN A 340 -20.30 3.66 16.84
CA GLN A 340 -19.66 3.48 15.53
C GLN A 340 -18.56 4.53 15.30
N PHE A 341 -17.53 4.17 14.54
CA PHE A 341 -16.45 5.05 14.11
C PHE A 341 -17.04 6.15 13.24
N GLY A 342 -17.85 5.76 12.26
CA GLY A 342 -18.67 6.65 11.45
C GLY A 342 -17.91 7.35 10.33
N ILE A 343 -18.67 7.79 9.33
CA ILE A 343 -18.16 8.47 8.13
C ILE A 343 -17.49 9.81 8.44
N ASP A 344 -18.02 10.56 9.42
CA ASP A 344 -17.47 11.87 9.78
C ASP A 344 -16.04 11.76 10.33
N ARG A 345 -15.79 10.78 11.22
CA ARG A 345 -14.43 10.54 11.75
C ARG A 345 -13.47 10.06 10.67
N LEU A 346 -13.94 9.21 9.77
CA LEU A 346 -13.17 8.74 8.62
C LEU A 346 -12.69 9.93 7.78
N ILE A 347 -13.61 10.82 7.41
CA ILE A 347 -13.30 12.04 6.64
C ILE A 347 -12.33 12.93 7.42
N ASP A 348 -12.63 13.24 8.69
CA ASP A 348 -11.80 14.14 9.51
C ASP A 348 -10.37 13.61 9.63
N PHE A 349 -10.22 12.28 9.81
CA PHE A 349 -8.92 11.65 9.89
C PHE A 349 -8.15 11.77 8.57
N THR A 350 -8.78 11.43 7.45
CA THR A 350 -8.15 11.53 6.13
C THR A 350 -7.76 12.97 5.81
N VAL A 351 -8.64 13.93 6.09
CA VAL A 351 -8.38 15.37 5.90
C VAL A 351 -7.17 15.83 6.72
N LYS A 352 -7.10 15.44 8.00
CA LYS A 352 -5.99 15.82 8.88
C LYS A 352 -4.67 15.23 8.39
N ALA A 353 -4.66 13.96 8.00
CA ALA A 353 -3.45 13.29 7.53
C ALA A 353 -2.90 13.91 6.23
N VAL A 354 -3.80 14.32 5.31
CA VAL A 354 -3.42 15.11 4.12
C VAL A 354 -2.85 16.47 4.52
N ALA A 355 -3.44 17.16 5.50
CA ALA A 355 -2.94 18.44 6.00
C ALA A 355 -1.55 18.33 6.66
N ASP A 356 -1.27 17.21 7.33
CA ASP A 356 0.02 16.89 7.94
C ASP A 356 1.11 16.55 6.89
N ARG A 357 0.76 16.53 5.59
CA ARG A 357 1.65 16.26 4.44
C ARG A 357 2.41 14.94 4.55
N LEU A 358 1.81 13.96 5.21
CA LEU A 358 2.38 12.62 5.27
C LEU A 358 2.29 11.94 3.90
N PRO A 359 3.25 11.08 3.54
CA PRO A 359 3.09 10.22 2.37
C PRO A 359 1.75 9.49 2.40
N LEU A 360 1.08 9.35 1.25
CA LEU A 360 -0.25 8.72 1.20
C LEU A 360 -0.28 7.33 1.87
N PRO A 361 0.73 6.45 1.73
CA PRO A 361 0.70 5.16 2.40
C PRO A 361 0.81 5.26 3.91
N GLU A 362 1.38 6.34 4.45
CA GLU A 362 1.45 6.59 5.90
C GLU A 362 0.09 7.08 6.40
N THR A 363 -0.58 7.91 5.60
CA THR A 363 -1.98 8.28 5.84
C THR A 363 -2.88 7.05 5.91
N THR A 364 -2.78 6.13 4.95
CA THR A 364 -3.55 4.88 4.94
C THR A 364 -3.21 4.03 6.18
N ARG A 365 -1.92 3.84 6.51
CA ARG A 365 -1.48 3.08 7.69
C ARG A 365 -2.09 3.62 8.97
N ARG A 366 -1.94 4.93 9.22
CA ARG A 366 -2.46 5.56 10.43
C ARG A 366 -3.98 5.50 10.51
N LEU A 367 -4.67 5.61 9.38
CA LEU A 367 -6.12 5.50 9.34
C LEU A 367 -6.59 4.11 9.78
N VAL A 368 -6.00 3.06 9.20
CA VAL A 368 -6.32 1.68 9.58
C VAL A 368 -5.96 1.41 11.04
N HIS A 369 -4.80 1.87 11.52
CA HIS A 369 -4.43 1.75 12.93
C HIS A 369 -5.39 2.48 13.87
N ALA A 370 -5.86 3.67 13.50
CA ALA A 370 -6.86 4.39 14.29
C ALA A 370 -8.20 3.65 14.37
N ILE A 371 -8.60 2.94 13.31
CA ILE A 371 -9.80 2.09 13.29
C ILE A 371 -9.61 0.87 14.21
N LEU A 372 -8.46 0.19 14.11
CA LEU A 372 -8.10 -0.94 14.97
C LEU A 372 -8.07 -0.55 16.45
N ASP A 373 -7.41 0.57 16.77
CA ASP A 373 -7.30 1.09 18.14
C ASP A 373 -8.68 1.46 18.70
N TYR A 374 -9.57 2.01 17.87
CA TYR A 374 -10.94 2.32 18.25
C TYR A 374 -11.72 1.06 18.65
N GLN A 375 -11.43 -0.08 18.01
CA GLN A 375 -11.98 -1.40 18.32
C GLN A 375 -11.16 -2.20 19.36
N HIS A 376 -10.12 -1.62 19.97
CA HIS A 376 -9.21 -2.32 20.87
C HIS A 376 -8.58 -3.59 20.25
N ASP A 377 -8.18 -3.51 18.98
CA ASP A 377 -7.62 -4.62 18.20
C ASP A 377 -8.55 -5.85 18.11
N GLN A 378 -9.88 -5.64 18.21
CA GLN A 378 -10.90 -6.67 18.04
C GLN A 378 -11.84 -6.29 16.88
N LEU A 379 -11.39 -6.55 15.66
CA LEU A 379 -12.19 -6.35 14.45
C LEU A 379 -13.46 -7.21 14.51
N GLN A 380 -14.60 -6.54 14.28
CA GLN A 380 -15.91 -7.19 14.20
C GLN A 380 -16.25 -7.64 12.78
N ASP A 381 -15.64 -6.96 11.80
CA ASP A 381 -15.73 -7.21 10.37
C ASP A 381 -14.42 -6.73 9.72
N ASP A 382 -14.26 -6.99 8.43
CA ASP A 382 -13.10 -6.55 7.67
C ASP A 382 -13.10 -5.04 7.47
N ALA A 383 -11.92 -4.43 7.56
CA ALA A 383 -11.71 -3.01 7.33
C ALA A 383 -10.72 -2.83 6.18
N THR A 384 -11.24 -2.48 5.02
CA THR A 384 -10.44 -2.19 3.83
C THR A 384 -10.62 -0.75 3.39
N VAL A 385 -9.49 -0.10 3.10
CA VAL A 385 -9.43 1.27 2.58
C VAL A 385 -8.57 1.28 1.33
N LEU A 386 -9.05 1.95 0.28
CA LEU A 386 -8.30 2.23 -0.94
C LEU A 386 -8.36 3.73 -1.24
N LEU A 387 -7.19 4.36 -1.20
CA LEU A 387 -6.98 5.77 -1.48
C LEU A 387 -6.36 5.95 -2.87
N ALA A 388 -6.84 6.93 -3.63
CA ALA A 388 -6.20 7.38 -4.86
C ALA A 388 -6.11 8.90 -4.89
N HIS A 389 -4.89 9.43 -4.87
CA HIS A 389 -4.59 10.86 -4.90
C HIS A 389 -4.10 11.27 -6.28
N TRP A 390 -4.89 12.07 -6.99
CA TRP A 390 -4.54 12.56 -8.32
C TRP A 390 -3.88 13.93 -8.20
N ASN A 391 -2.55 13.98 -8.19
CA ASN A 391 -1.77 15.19 -7.91
C ASN A 391 -1.81 16.19 -9.07
N SER A 392 -1.71 15.69 -10.31
CA SER A 392 -1.62 16.50 -11.52
C SER A 392 -1.99 15.70 -12.76
N PRO A 393 -2.28 16.34 -13.90
CA PRO A 393 -2.46 15.62 -15.16
C PRO A 393 -1.19 14.87 -15.57
N ALA A 394 -1.34 13.62 -16.02
CA ALA A 394 -0.24 12.83 -16.57
C ALA A 394 0.38 13.52 -17.81
N PRO A 395 1.71 13.49 -17.96
CA PRO A 395 2.39 14.09 -19.11
C PRO A 395 1.98 13.43 -20.43
N SER A 396 2.29 14.10 -21.55
CA SER A 396 2.02 13.51 -22.86
C SER A 396 2.93 12.30 -23.11
N ARG A 397 2.43 11.25 -23.78
CA ARG A 397 3.23 10.05 -24.10
C ARG A 397 4.49 10.33 -24.93
N SER A 398 4.62 11.52 -25.53
CA SER A 398 5.82 11.96 -26.24
C SER A 398 6.90 12.56 -25.33
N ASP A 399 6.57 12.87 -24.08
CA ASP A 399 7.50 13.38 -23.07
C ASP A 399 7.99 12.20 -22.22
N THR A 400 8.81 11.34 -22.80
CA THR A 400 9.39 10.15 -22.16
C THR A 400 10.58 10.50 -21.25
N GLU A 401 10.66 11.72 -20.73
CA GLU A 401 11.44 11.97 -19.52
C GLU A 401 10.58 11.49 -18.36
N LEU A 402 10.85 10.27 -17.88
CA LEU A 402 10.38 9.85 -16.57
C LEU A 402 10.82 10.95 -15.61
N MET A 403 9.88 11.73 -15.07
CA MET A 403 10.22 12.69 -14.03
C MET A 403 11.04 11.94 -12.99
N GLU A 404 12.20 12.48 -12.61
CA GLU A 404 12.86 12.08 -11.37
C GLU A 404 11.80 12.31 -10.29
N SER A 405 11.16 11.21 -9.88
CA SER A 405 10.13 11.24 -8.87
C SER A 405 10.83 11.66 -7.60
N ASP A 406 10.73 12.93 -7.27
CA ASP A 406 11.15 13.48 -6.00
C ASP A 406 10.13 13.06 -4.93
N ALA A 407 9.96 11.74 -4.76
CA ALA A 407 9.25 11.14 -3.62
C ALA A 407 9.92 11.51 -2.28
N ARG A 408 11.03 12.27 -2.35
CA ARG A 408 11.79 12.89 -1.27
C ARG A 408 11.54 14.39 -1.11
N ALA A 409 10.85 15.08 -2.02
CA ALA A 409 10.56 16.50 -1.87
C ALA A 409 9.19 16.72 -1.22
N PRO A 410 9.11 17.50 -0.12
CA PRO A 410 7.83 18.02 0.34
C PRO A 410 7.20 18.87 -0.76
N PHE A 411 5.91 18.65 -1.02
CA PHE A 411 5.01 19.47 -1.86
C PHE A 411 5.56 20.90 -2.10
N GLU A 412 6.05 21.18 -3.31
CA GLU A 412 6.50 22.52 -3.65
C GLU A 412 5.34 23.53 -3.59
N PRO A 413 5.53 24.71 -2.98
CA PRO A 413 4.51 25.74 -2.98
C PRO A 413 4.36 26.36 -4.38
N ARG A 414 3.12 26.55 -4.84
CA ARG A 414 2.87 27.51 -5.93
C ARG A 414 3.24 28.93 -5.45
N PRO A 415 3.82 29.77 -6.32
CA PRO A 415 4.09 31.15 -5.97
C PRO A 415 2.78 31.90 -5.71
N ASP A 416 2.72 32.60 -4.58
CA ASP A 416 1.61 33.46 -4.20
C ASP A 416 1.32 34.46 -5.32
N SER A 417 0.13 34.36 -5.92
CA SER A 417 -0.42 35.41 -6.77
C SER A 417 -0.98 36.51 -5.87
N ALA A 418 -0.39 37.70 -6.00
CA ALA A 418 -0.81 38.97 -5.39
C ALA A 418 -2.28 39.35 -5.64
#